data_AF-A0A8X6W5E9-F1
#
_entry.id   AF-A0A8X6W5E9-F1
#
_cell.length_a   1.000
_cell.length_b   1.000
_cell.length_c   1.000
_cell.angle_alpha   90.00
_cell.angle_beta   90.00
_cell.angle_gamma   90.00
#
_symmetry.space_group_name_H-M   'P 1'
#
loop_
_entity.id
_entity.type
_entity.pdbx_description
1 polymer ?
#
loop_
_entity_poly.entity_id
_entity_poly.type
_entity_poly.pdbx_seq_one_letter_code
_entity_poly.pdbx_strand_id
1 'polypeptide(L)'
;MNRVPFGVTLSPFVLAATIKFHIRKYKEDYGETYEMLNTSLYVDDLFAGLSESVNKAFDLSKNAIEILKDTNMNLRKFKTNSKELRKLWNENGIGDVCESGEWSLNGLGII
;
A
#
# COMPACT_ATOMS: atom_id res chain seq x y z
N MET A 1 -8.46 -26.84 -4.84
CA MET A 1 -7.09 -26.31 -4.65
C MET A 1 -6.99 -25.08 -5.53
N ASN A 2 -7.31 -23.88 -5.02
CA ASN A 2 -7.41 -22.64 -5.83
C ASN A 2 -6.37 -21.63 -5.37
N ARG A 3 -5.09 -22.00 -5.42
CA ARG A 3 -4.00 -21.05 -5.19
C ARG A 3 -3.12 -21.01 -6.43
N VAL A 4 -2.82 -19.81 -6.90
CA VAL A 4 -1.88 -19.60 -7.99
C VAL A 4 -0.49 -20.02 -7.48
N PRO A 5 0.24 -20.89 -8.20
CA PRO A 5 1.58 -21.27 -7.78
C PRO A 5 2.52 -20.06 -7.85
N PHE A 6 3.31 -19.85 -6.80
CA PHE A 6 4.37 -18.85 -6.82
C PHE A 6 5.47 -19.29 -7.80
N GLY A 7 5.92 -18.39 -8.68
CA GLY A 7 7.00 -18.67 -9.64
C GLY A 7 6.57 -18.94 -11.09
N VAL A 8 5.27 -18.92 -11.40
CA VAL A 8 4.83 -18.75 -12.80
C VAL A 8 4.96 -17.29 -13.18
N THR A 9 5.56 -17.01 -14.34
CA THR A 9 5.81 -15.68 -14.91
C THR A 9 4.55 -14.79 -14.96
N LEU A 10 3.37 -15.40 -14.92
CA LEU A 10 2.05 -14.75 -14.96
C LEU A 10 1.48 -14.35 -13.59
N SER A 11 2.02 -14.87 -12.48
CA SER A 11 1.46 -14.62 -11.13
C SER A 11 1.41 -13.12 -10.76
N PRO A 12 2.47 -12.31 -11.00
CA PRO A 12 2.44 -10.87 -10.73
C PRO A 12 1.40 -10.14 -11.59
N PHE A 13 1.28 -10.55 -12.85
CA PHE A 13 0.37 -9.93 -13.80
C PHE A 13 -1.10 -10.18 -13.42
N VAL A 14 -1.43 -11.42 -13.05
CA VAL A 14 -2.79 -11.77 -12.59
C VAL A 14 -3.11 -11.05 -11.29
N LEU A 15 -2.19 -11.00 -10.34
CA LEU A 15 -2.39 -10.27 -9.08
C LEU A 15 -2.63 -8.78 -9.31
N ALA A 16 -1.78 -8.13 -10.10
CA ALA A 16 -1.93 -6.71 -10.45
C ALA A 16 -3.26 -6.44 -11.17
N ALA A 17 -3.67 -7.32 -12.09
CA ALA A 17 -4.96 -7.21 -12.77
C ALA A 17 -6.14 -7.39 -11.81
N THR A 18 -6.07 -8.34 -10.87
CA THR A 18 -7.10 -8.56 -9.85
C THR A 18 -7.24 -7.36 -8.92
N ILE A 19 -6.13 -6.79 -8.44
CA ILE A 19 -6.14 -5.58 -7.61
C ILE A 19 -6.75 -4.43 -8.40
N LYS A 20 -6.25 -4.15 -9.61
CA LYS A 20 -6.78 -3.09 -10.49
C LYS A 20 -8.27 -3.25 -10.78
N PHE A 21 -8.75 -4.48 -10.95
CA PHE A 21 -10.16 -4.74 -11.14
C PHE A 21 -10.98 -4.42 -9.89
N HIS A 22 -10.53 -4.86 -8.70
CA HIS A 22 -11.25 -4.64 -7.45
C HIS A 22 -11.24 -3.19 -6.99
N ILE A 23 -10.13 -2.46 -7.16
CA ILE A 23 -10.03 -1.08 -6.67
C ILE A 23 -10.87 -0.08 -7.47
N ARG A 24 -11.32 -0.43 -8.68
CA ARG A 24 -12.13 0.46 -9.56
C ARG A 24 -13.39 0.98 -8.88
N LYS A 25 -14.02 0.20 -8.01
CA LYS A 25 -15.23 0.62 -7.30
C LYS A 25 -14.97 1.77 -6.31
N TYR A 26 -13.72 1.97 -5.89
CA TYR A 26 -13.30 3.05 -4.98
C TYR A 26 -12.83 4.30 -5.72
N LYS A 27 -12.94 4.35 -7.06
CA LYS A 27 -12.47 5.48 -7.85
C LYS A 27 -13.22 6.77 -7.52
N GLU A 28 -14.53 6.68 -7.24
CA GLU A 28 -15.36 7.85 -6.92
C GLU A 28 -15.19 8.28 -5.45
N ASP A 29 -15.16 7.32 -4.52
CA ASP A 29 -15.09 7.59 -3.08
C ASP A 29 -13.65 7.90 -2.58
N TYR A 30 -12.64 7.28 -3.18
CA TYR A 30 -11.23 7.34 -2.75
C TYR A 30 -10.27 7.57 -3.92
N GLY A 31 -10.55 8.57 -4.76
CA GLY A 31 -9.81 8.83 -6.01
C GLY A 31 -8.28 8.91 -5.85
N GLU A 32 -7.78 9.61 -4.82
CA GLU A 32 -6.34 9.75 -4.57
C GLU A 32 -5.70 8.42 -4.13
N THR A 33 -6.40 7.64 -3.29
CA THR A 33 -5.94 6.30 -2.86
C THR A 33 -5.98 5.31 -4.02
N TYR A 34 -7.02 5.39 -4.87
CA TYR A 34 -7.15 4.61 -6.09
C TYR A 34 -5.97 4.88 -7.03
N GLU A 35 -5.64 6.14 -7.30
CA GLU A 35 -4.52 6.46 -8.20
C GLU A 35 -3.18 6.01 -7.61
N MET A 36 -2.98 6.18 -6.29
CA MET A 36 -1.80 5.65 -5.60
C MET A 36 -1.70 4.13 -5.81
N LEU A 37 -2.75 3.36 -5.49
CA LEU A 37 -2.74 1.90 -5.66
C LEU A 37 -2.57 1.48 -7.12
N ASN A 38 -3.19 2.19 -8.06
CA ASN A 38 -3.14 1.86 -9.49
C ASN A 38 -1.76 2.09 -10.12
N THR A 39 -0.99 3.05 -9.60
CA THR A 39 0.32 3.46 -10.14
C THR A 39 1.50 2.89 -9.35
N SER A 40 1.33 2.64 -8.06
CA SER A 40 2.42 2.36 -7.11
C SER A 40 2.62 0.87 -6.78
N LEU A 41 1.76 -0.02 -7.29
CA LEU A 41 1.90 -1.46 -7.10
C LEU A 41 2.91 -2.06 -8.09
N TYR A 42 3.95 -2.69 -7.55
CA TYR A 42 4.91 -3.49 -8.30
C TYR A 42 4.97 -4.91 -7.75
N VAL A 43 4.41 -5.86 -8.51
CA VAL A 43 4.30 -7.28 -8.11
C VAL A 43 3.51 -7.42 -6.80
N ASP A 44 4.21 -7.58 -5.67
CA ASP A 44 3.63 -7.73 -4.33
C ASP A 44 3.87 -6.49 -3.44
N ASP A 45 4.68 -5.53 -3.91
CA ASP A 45 5.12 -4.36 -3.14
C ASP A 45 4.35 -3.09 -3.54
N LEU A 46 4.02 -2.27 -2.54
CA LEU A 46 3.40 -0.95 -2.75
C LEU A 46 4.41 0.14 -2.40
N PHE A 47 4.81 0.94 -3.39
CA PHE A 47 5.76 2.05 -3.22
C PHE A 47 5.11 3.38 -3.56
N ALA A 48 4.64 4.11 -2.54
CA ALA A 48 3.99 5.40 -2.71
C ALA A 48 4.90 6.56 -2.29
N GLY A 49 5.22 7.46 -3.22
CA GLY A 49 5.89 8.73 -2.92
C GLY A 49 4.89 9.73 -2.34
N LEU A 50 4.80 9.82 -1.01
CA LEU A 50 3.89 10.73 -0.32
C LEU A 50 4.65 11.97 0.14
N SER A 51 4.94 12.89 -0.79
CA SER A 51 5.82 14.04 -0.55
C SER A 51 5.12 15.30 -0.04
N GLU A 52 3.78 15.38 -0.09
CA GLU A 52 3.08 16.65 0.12
C GLU A 52 2.69 16.94 1.59
N SER A 53 2.28 15.94 2.37
CA SER A 53 1.89 16.13 3.78
C SER A 53 1.83 14.82 4.54
N VAL A 54 2.29 14.84 5.80
CA VAL A 54 2.25 13.69 6.71
C VAL A 54 0.81 13.25 7.01
N ASN A 55 -0.13 14.20 7.17
CA ASN A 55 -1.53 13.87 7.41
C ASN A 55 -2.19 13.21 6.20
N LYS A 56 -1.94 13.73 4.99
CA LYS A 56 -2.39 13.09 3.75
C LYS A 56 -1.82 11.68 3.61
N ALA A 57 -0.53 11.51 3.91
CA ALA A 57 0.13 10.22 3.86
C ALA A 57 -0.50 9.21 4.83
N PHE A 58 -0.88 9.67 6.03
CA PHE A 58 -1.59 8.87 7.01
C PHE A 58 -2.97 8.44 6.49
N ASP A 59 -3.77 9.37 5.97
CA ASP A 59 -5.10 9.09 5.43
C ASP A 59 -5.04 8.12 4.24
N LEU A 60 -4.10 8.32 3.32
CA LEU A 60 -3.88 7.45 2.17
C LEU A 60 -3.46 6.04 2.60
N SER A 61 -2.62 5.92 3.63
CA SER A 61 -2.21 4.61 4.17
C SER A 61 -3.38 3.88 4.81
N LYS A 62 -4.19 4.59 5.59
CA LYS A 62 -5.39 4.04 6.22
C LYS A 62 -6.40 3.56 5.18
N ASN A 63 -6.71 4.40 4.20
CA ASN A 63 -7.64 4.06 3.13
C ASN A 63 -7.13 2.88 2.30
N ALA A 64 -5.83 2.81 2.01
CA ALA A 64 -5.24 1.69 1.28
C ALA A 64 -5.38 0.36 2.03
N ILE A 65 -5.18 0.37 3.36
CA ILE A 65 -5.41 -0.82 4.20
C ILE A 65 -6.87 -1.25 4.16
N GLU A 66 -7.80 -0.31 4.31
CA GLU A 66 -9.24 -0.61 4.30
C GLU A 66 -9.70 -1.18 2.95
N ILE A 67 -9.28 -0.55 1.84
CA ILE A 67 -9.59 -0.99 0.48
C ILE A 67 -9.06 -2.40 0.25
N LEU A 68 -7.77 -2.66 0.54
CA LEU A 68 -7.19 -3.97 0.28
C LEU A 68 -7.73 -5.04 1.21
N LYS A 69 -8.03 -4.69 2.48
CA LYS A 69 -8.68 -5.60 3.42
C LYS A 69 -10.07 -6.02 2.95
N ASP A 70 -10.83 -5.13 2.33
CA ASP A 70 -12.11 -5.48 1.69
C ASP A 70 -11.93 -6.46 0.53
N THR A 71 -10.82 -6.35 -0.22
CA THR A 71 -10.45 -7.35 -1.24
C THR A 71 -9.85 -8.64 -0.68
N ASN A 72 -9.87 -8.80 0.65
CA ASN A 72 -9.26 -9.90 1.39
C ASN A 72 -7.73 -10.00 1.19
N MET A 73 -7.08 -8.86 0.92
CA MET A 73 -5.64 -8.68 0.79
C MET A 73 -5.11 -7.89 1.99
N ASN A 74 -4.18 -8.46 2.75
CA ASN A 74 -3.64 -7.80 3.95
C ASN A 74 -2.27 -7.19 3.65
N LEU A 75 -2.19 -5.86 3.65
CA LEU A 75 -0.92 -5.13 3.60
C LEU A 75 -0.14 -5.34 4.91
N ARG A 76 1.16 -5.62 4.81
CA ARG A 76 2.03 -5.91 5.96
C ARG A 76 3.39 -5.27 5.78
N LYS A 77 4.13 -5.07 6.87
CA LYS A 77 5.51 -4.57 6.88
C LYS A 77 5.64 -3.17 6.26
N PHE A 78 4.84 -2.24 6.79
CA PHE A 78 4.87 -0.84 6.39
C PHE A 78 6.22 -0.21 6.76
N LYS A 79 6.84 0.48 5.81
CA LYS A 79 8.08 1.24 6.00
C LYS A 79 7.87 2.65 5.47
N THR A 80 8.33 3.63 6.23
CA THR A 80 8.36 5.02 5.78
C THR A 80 9.66 5.65 6.23
N ASN A 81 10.17 6.58 5.44
CA ASN A 81 11.32 7.37 5.84
C ASN A 81 10.93 8.55 6.76
N SER A 82 9.64 8.93 6.80
CA SER A 82 9.15 10.01 7.65
C SER A 82 9.02 9.53 9.10
N LYS A 83 9.80 10.13 10.01
CA LYS A 83 9.74 9.84 11.45
C LYS A 83 8.37 10.20 12.02
N GLU A 84 7.76 11.27 11.53
CA GLU A 84 6.44 11.75 11.95
C GLU A 84 5.33 10.78 11.53
N LEU A 85 5.33 10.34 10.27
CA LEU A 85 4.34 9.39 9.77
C LEU A 85 4.42 8.04 10.49
N ARG A 86 5.64 7.56 10.73
CA ARG A 86 5.87 6.32 11.51
C ARG A 86 5.33 6.43 12.93
N LYS A 87 5.51 7.58 13.58
CA LYS A 87 4.96 7.84 14.91
C LYS A 87 3.43 7.79 14.88
N LEU A 88 2.80 8.45 13.91
CA LEU A 88 1.35 8.43 13.74
C LEU A 88 0.79 7.02 13.50
N TRP A 89 1.46 6.19 12.69
CA TRP A 89 1.03 4.80 12.52
C TRP A 89 1.12 3.98 13.79
N ASN A 90 2.21 4.12 14.55
CA ASN A 90 2.38 3.41 15.81
C ASN A 90 1.34 3.83 16.85
N GLU A 91 1.03 5.13 16.95
CA GLU A 91 0.02 5.66 17.87
C GLU A 91 -1.40 5.21 17.51
N ASN A 92 -1.70 5.05 16.23
CA ASN A 92 -3.03 4.67 15.73
C ASN A 92 -3.16 3.18 15.38
N GLY A 93 -2.11 2.38 15.61
CA GLY A 93 -2.10 0.94 15.30
C GLY A 93 -2.29 0.62 13.81
N ILE A 94 -1.78 1.47 12.92
CA ILE A 94 -1.93 1.29 11.46
C ILE A 94 -0.86 0.36 10.90
N GLY A 95 -1.29 -0.85 10.53
CA GLY A 95 -0.45 -1.85 9.85
C GLY A 95 0.66 -2.45 10.71
N ASP A 96 1.28 -3.52 10.22
CA ASP A 96 2.50 -4.07 10.84
C ASP A 96 3.69 -3.16 10.45
N VAL A 97 3.95 -2.10 11.21
CA VAL A 97 5.04 -1.15 10.93
C VAL A 97 6.39 -1.78 11.25
N CYS A 98 7.29 -1.83 10.26
CA CYS A 98 8.68 -2.24 10.46
C CYS A 98 9.56 -1.04 10.79
N GLU A 99 10.56 -1.23 11.65
CA GLU A 99 11.61 -0.23 11.86
C GLU A 99 12.39 -0.02 10.55
N SER A 100 12.22 1.14 9.93
CA SER A 100 12.98 1.56 8.75
C SER A 100 14.33 2.17 9.16
N GLY A 101 15.43 1.66 8.57
CA GLY A 101 16.73 2.34 8.55
C GLY A 101 16.65 3.65 7.74
N GLU A 102 17.49 4.62 8.06
CA GLU A 102 17.50 5.94 7.41
C GLU A 102 17.99 5.83 5.96
N TRP A 103 17.10 6.06 4.98
CA TRP A 103 17.44 6.23 3.57
C TRP A 103 16.93 7.61 3.10
N SER A 104 17.66 8.22 2.19
CA SER A 104 17.58 9.63 1.77
C SER A 104 16.39 10.00 0.87
N LEU A 105 15.39 9.13 0.69
CA LEU A 105 14.21 9.38 -0.14
C LEU A 105 12.92 9.45 0.70
N ASN A 106 12.18 10.55 0.55
CA ASN A 106 10.84 10.80 1.11
C ASN A 106 9.78 9.89 0.47
N GLY A 107 9.62 8.66 0.97
CA GLY A 107 8.71 7.65 0.42
C GLY A 107 8.16 6.68 1.45
N LEU A 108 6.97 6.15 1.15
CA LEU A 108 6.35 4.99 1.81
C LEU A 108 6.61 3.76 0.95
N GLY A 109 7.11 2.71 1.57
CA GLY A 109 7.30 1.40 0.95
C GLY A 109 6.69 0.31 1.81
N ILE A 110 5.96 -0.62 1.19
CA ILE A 110 5.46 -1.84 1.82
C ILE A 110 6.23 -3.00 1.17
N ILE A 111 6.95 -3.79 1.97
CA ILE A 111 7.81 -4.93 1.55
C ILE A 111 7.49 -6.16 2.38
#